data_AF-A0A512MDW0-F1
#
_entry.id   AF-A0A512MDW0-F1
#
_cell.length_a   1.000
_cell.length_b   1.000
_cell.length_c   1.000
_cell.angle_alpha   90.00
_cell.angle_beta   90.00
_cell.angle_gamma   90.00
#
_symmetry.space_group_name_H-M   'P 1'
#
loop_
_entity.id
_entity.type
_entity.pdbx_description
1 polymer ?
#
loop_
_entity_poly.entity_id
_entity_poly.type
_entity_poly.pdbx_seq_one_letter_code
_entity_poly.pdbx_strand_id
1 'polypeptide(L)'
;MPTSYEGSKEDHRMNADPLPTAEQQVRLSDMVAMAFVEIRLLGWAGRAEQASDLADAFHNIPREIFGWGRWSIGHTRAMLQCYQDKHHNEEYPGRTNYVAIFNSIFPTEGVT
;
A
#
# COMPACT_ATOMS: atom_id res chain seq x y z
N MET A 1 21.62 -42.74 15.81
CA MET A 1 20.46 -41.98 16.31
C MET A 1 20.26 -40.78 15.40
N PRO A 2 19.35 -40.83 14.42
CA PRO A 2 18.99 -39.66 13.64
C PRO A 2 18.02 -38.80 14.46
N THR A 3 18.39 -37.55 14.73
CA THR A 3 17.49 -36.55 15.30
C THR A 3 16.59 -36.03 14.18
N SER A 4 15.34 -36.49 14.15
CA SER A 4 14.31 -35.88 13.31
C SER A 4 14.01 -34.49 13.85
N TYR A 5 14.56 -33.47 13.19
CA TYR A 5 14.12 -32.09 13.34
C TYR A 5 12.78 -31.93 12.61
N GLU A 6 11.73 -32.51 13.18
CA GLU A 6 10.33 -32.21 12.86
C GLU A 6 9.89 -31.10 13.81
N GLY A 7 10.05 -29.84 13.38
CA GLY A 7 9.68 -28.71 14.21
C GLY A 7 10.12 -27.36 13.67
N SER A 8 9.47 -26.90 12.58
CA SER A 8 9.06 -25.50 12.36
C SER A 8 8.70 -25.27 10.89
N LYS A 9 7.60 -25.90 10.43
CA LYS A 9 6.82 -25.38 9.30
C LYS A 9 5.50 -24.78 9.79
N GLU A 10 5.51 -24.13 10.95
CA GLU A 10 4.59 -23.03 11.21
C GLU A 10 5.12 -21.83 10.41
N ASP A 11 4.88 -21.96 9.11
CA ASP A 11 5.18 -21.04 8.03
C ASP A 11 4.62 -19.67 8.41
N HIS A 12 5.35 -18.58 8.13
CA HIS A 12 5.09 -17.17 8.47
C HIS A 12 3.79 -16.58 7.84
N ARG A 13 2.74 -17.38 7.72
CA ARG A 13 1.39 -17.03 7.22
C ARG A 13 0.53 -16.32 8.25
N MET A 14 1.05 -16.04 9.46
CA MET A 14 0.21 -15.60 10.58
C MET A 14 -0.36 -14.18 10.48
N ASN A 15 -0.02 -13.36 9.49
CA ASN A 15 -0.53 -11.97 9.41
C ASN A 15 -0.86 -11.48 7.98
N ALA A 16 -1.33 -12.36 7.09
CA ALA A 16 -1.90 -11.91 5.81
C ALA A 16 -3.39 -11.61 5.99
N ASP A 17 -3.83 -10.43 5.57
CA ASP A 17 -5.26 -10.11 5.53
C ASP A 17 -5.96 -10.91 4.42
N PRO A 18 -7.29 -11.11 4.50
CA PRO A 18 -8.05 -11.64 3.37
C PRO A 18 -7.75 -10.85 2.09
N LEU A 19 -7.60 -11.56 0.97
CA LEU A 19 -7.40 -10.89 -0.32
C LEU A 19 -8.57 -9.93 -0.60
N PRO A 20 -8.30 -8.76 -1.23
CA PRO A 20 -9.35 -7.83 -1.60
C PRO A 20 -10.39 -8.50 -2.51
N THR A 21 -11.66 -8.15 -2.33
CA THR A 21 -12.74 -8.53 -3.26
C THR A 21 -12.49 -7.96 -4.65
N ALA A 22 -13.17 -8.48 -5.68
CA ALA A 22 -13.04 -7.96 -7.05
C ALA A 22 -13.33 -6.45 -7.13
N GLU A 23 -14.33 -5.96 -6.40
CA GLU A 23 -14.64 -4.52 -6.33
C GLU A 23 -13.50 -3.73 -5.69
N GLN A 24 -12.94 -4.21 -4.57
CA GLN A 24 -11.80 -3.57 -3.93
C GLN A 24 -10.55 -3.58 -4.82
N GLN A 25 -10.33 -4.65 -5.61
CA GLN A 25 -9.23 -4.72 -6.57
C GLN A 25 -9.37 -3.68 -7.69
N VAL A 26 -10.59 -3.45 -8.19
CA VAL A 26 -10.86 -2.38 -9.17
C VAL A 26 -10.52 -1.02 -8.55
N ARG A 27 -11.01 -0.74 -7.35
CA ARG A 27 -10.77 0.53 -6.67
C ARG A 27 -9.29 0.76 -6.30
N LEU A 28 -8.58 -0.31 -5.94
CA LEU A 28 -7.12 -0.27 -5.74
C LEU A 28 -6.38 0.00 -7.05
N SER A 29 -6.83 -0.60 -8.16
CA SER A 29 -6.26 -0.33 -9.48
C SER A 29 -6.44 1.14 -9.88
N ASP A 30 -7.62 1.72 -9.62
CA ASP A 30 -7.87 3.14 -9.84
C ASP A 30 -6.94 4.02 -8.99
N MET A 31 -6.70 3.64 -7.73
CA MET A 31 -5.78 4.34 -6.83
C MET A 31 -4.33 4.29 -7.33
N VAL A 32 -3.87 3.14 -7.84
CA VAL A 32 -2.55 3.00 -8.49
C VAL A 32 -2.45 3.87 -9.74
N ALA A 33 -3.51 3.92 -10.56
CA ALA A 33 -3.54 4.77 -11.74
C ALA A 33 -3.42 6.27 -11.38
N MET A 34 -4.10 6.71 -10.32
CA MET A 34 -3.94 8.08 -9.78
C MET A 34 -2.50 8.35 -9.35
N ALA A 35 -1.86 7.42 -8.64
CA ALA A 35 -0.46 7.54 -8.22
C ALA A 35 0.49 7.70 -9.41
N PHE A 36 0.29 6.95 -10.51
CA PHE A 36 1.10 7.13 -11.72
C PHE A 36 0.91 8.51 -12.38
N VAL A 37 -0.32 9.03 -12.41
CA VAL A 37 -0.56 10.40 -12.91
C VAL A 37 0.17 11.42 -12.04
N GLU A 38 0.11 11.28 -10.73
CA GLU A 38 0.75 12.19 -9.79
C GLU A 38 2.27 12.12 -9.84
N ILE A 39 2.86 10.92 -9.90
CA ILE A 39 4.30 10.71 -10.13
C ILE A 39 4.77 11.47 -11.38
N ARG A 40 4.01 11.40 -12.48
CA ARG A 40 4.34 12.13 -13.72
C ARG A 40 4.31 13.65 -13.51
N LEU A 41 3.30 14.18 -12.80
CA LEU A 41 3.20 15.61 -12.51
C LEU A 41 4.33 16.09 -11.60
N LEU A 42 4.69 15.31 -10.58
CA LEU A 42 5.82 15.58 -9.70
C LEU A 42 7.14 15.61 -10.47
N GLY A 43 7.31 14.68 -11.43
CA GLY A 43 8.44 14.69 -12.35
C GLY A 43 8.54 15.99 -13.16
N TRP A 44 7.42 16.47 -13.74
CA TRP A 44 7.40 17.76 -14.44
C TRP A 44 7.69 18.97 -13.54
N ALA A 45 7.33 18.87 -12.26
CA ALA A 45 7.59 19.92 -11.26
C ALA A 45 9.00 19.86 -10.65
N GLY A 46 9.87 18.92 -11.07
CA GLY A 46 11.22 18.75 -10.51
C GLY A 46 11.25 18.15 -9.10
N ARG A 47 10.16 17.52 -8.65
CA ARG A 47 10.03 16.92 -7.30
C ARG A 47 10.35 15.43 -7.31
N ALA A 48 11.58 15.09 -7.69
CA ALA A 48 12.01 13.71 -7.86
C ALA A 48 11.93 12.88 -6.56
N GLU A 49 12.25 13.48 -5.41
CA GLU A 49 12.17 12.79 -4.12
C GLU A 49 10.72 12.38 -3.79
N GLN A 50 9.78 13.34 -3.80
CA GLN A 50 8.37 13.06 -3.56
C GLN A 50 7.77 12.06 -4.56
N ALA A 51 8.22 12.08 -5.82
CA ALA A 51 7.81 11.09 -6.81
C ALA A 51 8.31 9.67 -6.45
N SER A 52 9.55 9.57 -5.95
CA SER A 52 10.12 8.31 -5.46
C SER A 52 9.38 7.80 -4.24
N ASP A 53 9.12 8.67 -3.25
CA ASP A 53 8.40 8.30 -2.03
C ASP A 53 6.97 7.82 -2.36
N LEU A 54 6.30 8.46 -3.32
CA LEU A 54 4.97 8.03 -3.79
C LEU A 54 5.05 6.66 -4.49
N ALA A 55 6.07 6.41 -5.31
CA ALA A 55 6.26 5.10 -5.93
C ALA A 55 6.49 4.02 -4.87
N ASP A 56 7.31 4.30 -3.85
CA ASP A 56 7.58 3.38 -2.74
C ASP A 56 6.31 3.04 -1.95
N ALA A 57 5.39 3.99 -1.77
CA ALA A 57 4.13 3.73 -1.10
C ALA A 57 3.19 2.77 -1.87
N PHE A 58 3.36 2.63 -3.19
CA PHE A 58 2.44 1.88 -4.07
C PHE A 58 3.02 0.59 -4.66
N HIS A 59 4.33 0.49 -4.83
CA HIS A 59 4.96 -0.53 -5.70
C HIS A 59 4.66 -1.99 -5.30
N ASN A 60 4.41 -2.25 -4.01
CA ASN A 60 4.16 -3.60 -3.52
C ASN A 60 2.72 -4.09 -3.74
N ILE A 61 1.74 -3.19 -3.88
CA ILE A 61 0.32 -3.55 -3.94
C ILE A 61 0.03 -4.65 -4.98
N PRO A 62 0.47 -4.54 -6.25
CA PRO A 62 0.20 -5.59 -7.24
C PRO A 62 0.88 -6.93 -6.90
N ARG A 63 2.09 -6.88 -6.33
CA ARG A 63 2.85 -8.09 -5.97
C ARG A 63 2.28 -8.77 -4.73
N GLU A 64 1.78 -8.01 -3.78
CA GLU A 64 1.15 -8.52 -2.56
C GLU A 64 -0.17 -9.24 -2.85
N ILE A 65 -0.98 -8.70 -3.77
CA ILE A 65 -2.30 -9.25 -4.14
C ILE A 65 -2.16 -10.44 -5.11
N PHE A 66 -1.39 -10.29 -6.20
CA PHE A 66 -1.38 -11.26 -7.30
C PHE A 66 -0.11 -12.14 -7.36
N GLY A 67 0.91 -11.84 -6.55
CA GLY A 67 2.21 -12.51 -6.60
C GLY A 67 2.53 -13.29 -5.34
N TRP A 68 3.09 -12.61 -4.35
CA TRP A 68 3.68 -13.23 -3.15
C TRP A 68 2.63 -13.74 -2.15
N GLY A 69 1.37 -13.32 -2.28
CA GLY A 69 0.29 -13.71 -1.37
C GLY A 69 0.52 -13.21 0.06
N ARG A 70 1.04 -11.97 0.20
CA ARG A 70 1.37 -11.32 1.48
C ARG A 70 0.60 -10.01 1.68
N TRP A 71 -0.60 -9.94 1.12
CA TRP A 71 -1.48 -8.78 1.27
C TRP A 71 -1.68 -8.41 2.74
N SER A 72 -1.47 -7.13 3.05
CA SER A 72 -1.72 -6.59 4.38
C SER A 72 -2.29 -5.18 4.27
N ILE A 73 -3.54 -5.03 4.69
CA ILE A 73 -4.24 -3.75 4.81
C ILE A 73 -3.48 -2.83 5.74
N GLY A 74 -2.97 -3.36 6.87
CA GLY A 74 -2.19 -2.60 7.84
C GLY A 74 -0.89 -2.06 7.24
N HIS A 75 -0.13 -2.89 6.54
CA HIS A 75 1.13 -2.47 5.92
C HIS A 75 0.90 -1.43 4.82
N THR A 76 -0.03 -1.69 3.89
CA THR A 76 -0.34 -0.73 2.81
C THR A 76 -0.78 0.62 3.39
N ARG A 77 -1.69 0.62 4.38
CA ARG A 77 -2.12 1.86 5.04
C ARG A 77 -0.96 2.61 5.67
N ALA A 78 -0.06 1.91 6.37
CA ALA A 78 1.11 2.53 7.00
C ALA A 78 2.04 3.19 5.97
N MET A 79 2.29 2.54 4.82
CA MET A 79 3.10 3.11 3.74
C MET A 79 2.47 4.38 3.17
N LEU A 80 1.16 4.38 2.93
CA LEU A 80 0.43 5.56 2.48
C LEU A 80 0.47 6.69 3.52
N GLN A 81 0.34 6.36 4.80
CA GLN A 81 0.43 7.33 5.90
C GLN A 81 1.83 7.96 5.97
N CYS A 82 2.89 7.15 5.87
CA CYS A 82 4.27 7.66 5.83
C CYS A 82 4.49 8.67 4.70
N TYR A 83 3.99 8.37 3.49
CA TYR A 83 4.04 9.31 2.38
C TYR A 83 3.28 10.61 2.69
N GLN A 84 2.04 10.50 3.16
CA GLN A 84 1.19 11.65 3.44
C GLN A 84 1.81 12.53 4.54
N ASP A 85 2.30 11.92 5.63
CA ASP A 85 2.95 12.61 6.74
C ASP A 85 4.25 13.29 6.32
N LYS A 86 5.01 12.73 5.38
CA LYS A 86 6.23 13.36 4.88
C LYS A 86 5.93 14.63 4.07
N HIS A 87 4.89 14.61 3.24
CA HIS A 87 4.63 15.67 2.25
C HIS A 87 3.41 16.57 2.52
N HIS A 88 2.74 16.43 3.67
CA HIS A 88 1.51 17.18 3.99
C HIS A 88 1.64 18.70 4.02
N ASN A 89 2.84 19.23 4.29
CA ASN A 89 3.10 20.69 4.43
C ASN A 89 3.82 21.31 3.22
N GLU A 90 3.97 20.58 2.12
CA GLU A 90 4.63 21.15 0.94
C GLU A 90 3.71 22.12 0.19
N GLU A 91 4.29 23.09 -0.52
CA GLU A 91 3.55 24.00 -1.41
C GLU A 91 2.87 23.26 -2.56
N TYR A 92 3.40 22.08 -2.91
CA TYR A 92 2.79 21.11 -3.81
C TYR A 92 2.50 19.83 -3.02
N PRO A 93 1.60 19.90 -2.01
CA PRO A 93 1.29 18.72 -1.22
C PRO A 93 0.68 17.71 -2.18
N GLY A 94 0.96 16.42 -1.96
CA GLY A 94 0.34 15.36 -2.74
C GLY A 94 -1.16 15.63 -2.80
N ARG A 95 -1.68 15.93 -4.00
CA ARG A 95 -3.05 16.48 -4.17
C ARG A 95 -4.09 15.48 -3.70
N THR A 96 -3.71 14.22 -3.73
CA THR A 96 -4.55 13.08 -3.44
C THR A 96 -4.30 12.63 -2.01
N ASN A 97 -5.36 12.59 -1.20
CA ASN A 97 -5.31 11.96 0.11
C ASN A 97 -5.50 10.44 -0.05
N TYR A 98 -4.39 9.74 -0.30
CA TYR A 98 -4.43 8.30 -0.57
C TYR A 98 -4.87 7.49 0.65
N VAL A 99 -4.57 7.96 1.86
CA VAL A 99 -5.05 7.33 3.09
C VAL A 99 -6.58 7.37 3.17
N ALA A 100 -7.21 8.50 2.84
CA ALA A 100 -8.67 8.62 2.84
C ALA A 100 -9.31 7.72 1.75
N ILE A 101 -8.72 7.67 0.56
CA ILE A 101 -9.19 6.77 -0.52
C ILE A 101 -9.08 5.32 -0.06
N PHE A 102 -7.93 4.91 0.47
CA PHE A 102 -7.74 3.56 1.01
C PHE A 102 -8.71 3.23 2.15
N ASN A 103 -8.90 4.20 3.06
CA ASN A 103 -10.01 4.38 4.02
C ASN A 103 -11.36 3.86 3.50
N SER A 104 -11.74 4.40 2.35
CA SER A 104 -13.04 4.11 1.74
C SER A 104 -13.11 2.75 1.05
N ILE A 105 -11.98 2.08 0.79
CA ILE A 105 -11.90 0.72 0.21
C ILE A 105 -11.86 -0.34 1.33
N PHE A 106 -11.16 -0.03 2.43
CA PHE A 106 -11.00 -0.88 3.61
C PHE A 106 -11.33 -0.10 4.88
N PRO A 107 -12.62 0.06 5.21
CA PRO A 107 -13.04 0.73 6.43
C PRO A 107 -12.46 0.01 7.65
N THR A 108 -11.96 0.77 8.62
CA THR A 108 -11.72 0.24 9.97
C THR A 108 -13.08 -0.04 10.60
N GLU A 109 -13.38 -1.29 10.94
CA GLU A 109 -14.61 -1.57 11.68
C GLU A 109 -14.61 -0.82 13.03
N GLY A 110 -15.71 -0.13 13.34
CA GLY A 110 -16.03 0.27 14.71
C GLY A 110 -15.51 1.63 15.23
N VAL A 111 -15.71 2.74 14.51
CA VAL A 111 -15.85 4.05 15.17
C VAL A 111 -17.21 4.63 14.79
N THR A 112 -18.23 4.19 15.53
CA THR A 112 -19.48 4.94 15.74
C THR A 112 -19.30 5.90 16.90
#